data_AF-A0A2K6KSU4-F1
#
_entry.id   AF-A0A2K6KSU4-F1
#
_cell.length_a   1.000
_cell.length_b   1.000
_cell.length_c   1.000
_cell.angle_alpha   90.00
_cell.angle_beta   90.00
_cell.angle_gamma   90.00
#
_symmetry.space_group_name_H-M   'P 1'
#
loop_
_entity.id
_entity.type
_entity.pdbx_description
1 polymer ?
#
loop_
_entity_poly.entity_id
_entity_poly.type
_entity_poly.pdbx_seq_one_letter_code
_entity_poly.pdbx_strand_id
1 'polypeptide(L)'
;MGASARLLRAVIMGAPGSGKGTVSSRITTHFQLKHLSSGDLLRDNMLRGTGFPRTLAQAEALDRAYQIDTVINLNVPFEVIKQRLTARWIHPASGRVYNIEFNPPKTVGIDDLTGEPLIQREDDKPETVIKRLKAYEDQTKPVLEYYQKKGVLETFSGTETNKIWPYVYAFLQTKVPQTSQKASVTP
;
A
#
# COMPACT_ATOMS: atom_id res chain seq x y z
N MET A 1 -17.92 13.92 -30.30
CA MET A 1 -17.58 14.45 -28.97
C MET A 1 -17.07 13.28 -28.13
N GLY A 2 -15.75 13.14 -28.02
CA GLY A 2 -15.15 12.06 -27.24
C GLY A 2 -15.31 12.35 -25.75
N ALA A 3 -15.94 11.45 -25.00
CA ALA A 3 -15.95 11.55 -23.55
C ALA A 3 -14.50 11.54 -23.06
N SER A 4 -14.03 12.65 -22.50
CA SER A 4 -12.76 12.71 -21.79
C SER A 4 -12.82 11.63 -20.70
N ALA A 5 -12.01 10.58 -20.83
CA ALA A 5 -11.98 9.51 -19.85
C ALA A 5 -11.71 10.11 -18.47
N ARG A 6 -12.67 9.98 -17.55
CA ARG A 6 -12.52 10.47 -16.17
C ARG A 6 -11.38 9.69 -15.52
N LEU A 7 -10.29 10.38 -15.20
CA LEU A 7 -9.16 9.79 -14.50
C LEU A 7 -9.57 9.40 -13.08
N LEU A 8 -9.36 8.14 -12.72
CA LEU A 8 -9.62 7.63 -11.38
C LEU A 8 -8.65 8.25 -10.36
N ARG A 9 -9.18 8.89 -9.32
CA ARG A 9 -8.42 9.40 -8.18
C ARG A 9 -8.66 8.50 -6.97
N ALA A 10 -7.73 7.56 -6.77
CA ALA A 10 -7.79 6.59 -5.68
C ALA A 10 -6.74 6.86 -4.61
N VAL A 11 -7.11 6.64 -3.36
CA VAL A 11 -6.18 6.58 -2.21
C VAL A 11 -6.10 5.14 -1.73
N ILE A 12 -4.91 4.66 -1.37
CA ILE A 12 -4.74 3.36 -0.70
C ILE A 12 -4.24 3.57 0.73
N MET A 13 -5.01 3.06 1.69
CA MET A 13 -4.75 3.11 3.12
C MET A 13 -4.53 1.70 3.68
N GLY A 14 -3.82 1.63 4.80
CA GLY A 14 -3.51 0.38 5.47
C GLY A 14 -2.29 0.53 6.38
N ALA A 15 -2.32 -0.20 7.50
CA ALA A 15 -1.24 -0.18 8.48
C ALA A 15 0.12 -0.58 7.86
N PRO A 16 1.25 -0.16 8.45
CA PRO A 16 2.56 -0.71 8.10
C PRO A 16 2.51 -2.25 8.14
N GLY A 17 2.99 -2.95 7.12
CA GLY A 17 2.91 -4.42 7.06
C GLY A 17 1.58 -5.01 6.53
N SER A 18 0.56 -4.19 6.23
CA SER A 18 -0.72 -4.69 5.68
C SER A 18 -0.62 -5.26 4.26
N GLY A 19 0.47 -4.97 3.53
CA GLY A 19 0.62 -5.34 2.12
C GLY A 19 0.31 -4.21 1.13
N LYS A 20 0.04 -2.99 1.62
CA LYS A 20 -0.24 -1.80 0.77
C LYS A 20 0.74 -1.61 -0.39
N GLY A 21 2.03 -1.83 -0.17
CA GLY A 21 3.06 -1.64 -1.20
C GLY A 21 2.94 -2.65 -2.32
N THR A 22 2.75 -3.93 -1.97
CA THR A 22 2.50 -5.02 -2.92
C THR A 22 1.22 -4.80 -3.70
N VAL A 23 0.12 -4.45 -3.02
CA VAL A 23 -1.17 -4.15 -3.68
C VAL A 23 -1.02 -2.96 -4.63
N SER A 24 -0.36 -1.87 -4.19
CA SER A 24 -0.12 -0.69 -5.04
C SER A 24 0.69 -1.06 -6.29
N SER A 25 1.76 -1.84 -6.14
CA SER A 25 2.57 -2.32 -7.26
C SER A 25 1.73 -3.11 -8.26
N ARG A 26 0.85 -4.01 -7.79
CA ARG A 26 -0.04 -4.76 -8.68
C ARG A 26 -1.05 -3.83 -9.37
N ILE A 27 -1.61 -2.85 -8.68
CA ILE A 27 -2.52 -1.85 -9.28
C ILE A 27 -1.81 -1.14 -10.44
N THR A 28 -0.60 -0.64 -10.22
CA THR A 28 0.20 0.05 -11.25
C THR A 28 0.46 -0.85 -12.46
N THR A 29 0.87 -2.09 -12.22
CA THR A 29 1.16 -3.07 -13.29
C THR A 29 -0.08 -3.41 -14.12
N HIS A 30 -1.22 -3.65 -13.47
CA HIS A 30 -2.42 -4.13 -14.16
C HIS A 30 -3.27 -3.04 -14.80
N PHE A 31 -3.34 -1.85 -14.19
CA PHE A 31 -4.25 -0.77 -14.64
C PHE A 31 -3.52 0.39 -15.32
N GLN A 32 -2.19 0.32 -15.50
CA GLN A 32 -1.36 1.37 -16.11
C GLN A 32 -1.57 2.76 -15.46
N LEU A 33 -1.94 2.78 -14.19
CA LEU A 33 -2.15 4.01 -13.43
C LEU A 33 -0.82 4.58 -12.98
N LYS A 34 -0.68 5.92 -13.04
CA LYS A 34 0.45 6.60 -12.39
C LYS A 34 0.29 6.47 -10.88
N HIS A 35 1.23 5.77 -10.24
CA HIS A 35 1.26 5.65 -8.79
C HIS A 35 2.06 6.78 -8.17
N LEU A 36 1.37 7.57 -7.35
CA LEU A 36 1.97 8.64 -6.56
C LEU A 36 1.86 8.25 -5.09
N SER A 37 2.94 7.76 -4.50
CA SER A 37 2.98 7.65 -3.04
C SER A 37 3.68 8.86 -2.45
N SER A 38 3.16 9.36 -1.33
CA SER A 38 3.88 10.31 -0.47
C SER A 38 5.25 9.77 -0.07
N GLY A 39 5.41 8.45 0.03
CA GLY A 39 6.71 7.82 0.25
C GLY A 39 7.67 7.95 -0.94
N ASP A 40 7.20 8.05 -2.19
CA ASP A 40 8.05 8.31 -3.37
C ASP A 40 8.44 9.79 -3.41
N LEU A 41 7.48 10.69 -3.23
CA LEU A 41 7.72 12.13 -3.22
C LEU A 41 8.58 12.62 -2.04
N LEU A 42 8.46 11.97 -0.88
CA LEU A 42 9.27 12.27 0.31
C LEU A 42 10.56 11.46 0.36
N ARG A 43 10.74 10.43 -0.50
CA ARG A 43 12.00 9.69 -0.60
C ARG A 43 13.13 10.59 -1.13
N ASP A 44 12.80 11.60 -1.92
CA ASP A 44 13.73 12.68 -2.30
C ASP A 44 14.13 13.57 -1.10
N ASN A 45 13.43 13.54 0.04
CA ASN A 45 13.61 14.49 1.15
C ASN A 45 13.56 13.87 2.58
N MET A 46 14.04 12.64 2.78
CA MET A 46 14.13 11.91 4.07
C MET A 46 12.94 10.98 4.45
N LEU A 47 13.22 9.66 4.35
CA LEU A 47 12.71 8.54 5.14
C LEU A 47 11.35 8.71 5.86
N ARG A 48 10.24 8.31 5.18
CA ARG A 48 9.08 7.61 5.79
C ARG A 48 8.19 7.01 4.69
N GLY A 49 8.35 5.71 4.43
CA GLY A 49 7.65 4.93 3.39
C GLY A 49 6.17 4.68 3.66
N THR A 50 5.39 5.75 3.79
CA THR A 50 4.04 5.70 4.30
C THR A 50 3.08 6.56 3.49
N GLY A 51 1.86 6.05 3.28
CA GLY A 51 0.83 6.68 2.44
C GLY A 51 0.32 8.02 3.00
N PHE A 52 -0.47 8.70 2.18
CA PHE A 52 -1.12 9.99 2.42
C PHE A 52 -2.57 9.89 1.95
N PRO A 53 -3.54 10.48 2.65
CA PRO A 53 -3.44 11.23 3.90
C PRO A 53 -3.31 10.31 5.14
N ARG A 54 -2.81 10.88 6.24
CA ARG A 54 -2.61 10.20 7.53
C ARG A 54 -3.36 10.83 8.69
N THR A 55 -3.69 12.11 8.56
CA THR A 55 -4.46 12.86 9.55
C THR A 55 -5.70 13.43 8.89
N LEU A 56 -6.72 13.76 9.69
CA LEU A 56 -7.94 14.36 9.19
C LEU A 56 -7.67 15.65 8.40
N ALA A 57 -6.82 16.53 8.92
CA ALA A 57 -6.45 17.78 8.26
C ALA A 57 -5.83 17.55 6.86
N GLN A 58 -5.04 16.48 6.69
CA GLN A 58 -4.50 16.11 5.37
C GLN A 58 -5.59 15.60 4.43
N ALA A 59 -6.55 14.82 4.93
CA ALA A 59 -7.66 14.31 4.14
C ALA A 59 -8.58 15.45 3.65
N GLU A 60 -8.88 16.41 4.52
CA GLU A 60 -9.64 17.61 4.17
C GLU A 60 -8.88 18.49 3.18
N ALA A 61 -7.57 18.69 3.38
CA ALA A 61 -6.74 19.46 2.45
C ALA A 61 -6.67 18.81 1.06
N LEU A 62 -6.52 17.48 1.01
CA LEU A 62 -6.53 16.72 -0.23
C LEU A 62 -7.87 16.86 -0.96
N ASP A 63 -8.97 16.74 -0.23
CA ASP A 63 -10.33 16.81 -0.78
C ASP A 63 -10.69 18.21 -1.30
N ARG A 64 -10.13 19.26 -0.69
CA ARG A 64 -10.22 20.64 -1.22
C ARG A 64 -9.47 20.82 -2.54
N ALA A 65 -8.37 20.11 -2.73
CA ALA A 65 -7.54 20.22 -3.94
C ALA A 65 -8.04 19.32 -5.09
N TYR A 66 -8.49 18.11 -4.75
CA TYR A 66 -8.93 17.11 -5.71
C TYR A 66 -10.10 16.29 -5.16
N GLN A 67 -11.13 16.09 -5.98
CA GLN A 67 -12.20 15.16 -5.65
C GLN A 67 -11.66 13.72 -5.63
N ILE A 68 -11.75 13.06 -4.48
CA ILE A 68 -11.34 11.65 -4.33
C ILE A 68 -12.52 10.76 -4.71
N ASP A 69 -12.32 9.87 -5.69
CA ASP A 69 -13.36 8.97 -6.19
C ASP A 69 -13.50 7.71 -5.33
N THR A 70 -12.39 7.21 -4.78
CA THR A 70 -12.38 6.01 -3.95
C THR A 70 -11.19 5.97 -3.00
N VAL A 71 -11.39 5.37 -1.83
CA VAL A 71 -10.34 5.07 -0.85
C VAL A 71 -10.37 3.58 -0.57
N ILE A 72 -9.29 2.89 -0.89
CA ILE A 72 -9.11 1.45 -0.64
C ILE A 72 -8.42 1.30 0.71
N ASN A 73 -9.07 0.66 1.67
CA ASN A 73 -8.48 0.35 2.97
C ASN A 73 -8.18 -1.14 3.10
N LEU A 74 -6.91 -1.47 3.38
CA LEU A 74 -6.48 -2.84 3.66
C LEU A 74 -6.54 -3.09 5.17
N ASN A 75 -7.58 -3.81 5.59
CA ASN A 75 -7.81 -4.19 6.98
C ASN A 75 -7.21 -5.57 7.27
N VAL A 76 -6.01 -5.58 7.85
CA VAL A 76 -5.30 -6.81 8.23
C VAL A 76 -5.22 -6.88 9.75
N PRO A 77 -5.49 -8.04 10.37
CA PRO A 77 -5.43 -8.17 11.83
C PRO A 77 -4.07 -7.79 12.41
N PHE A 78 -4.09 -7.19 13.61
CA PHE A 78 -2.91 -6.70 14.30
C PHE A 78 -1.80 -7.75 14.46
N GLU A 79 -2.15 -8.96 14.92
CA GLU A 79 -1.16 -10.04 15.13
C GLU A 79 -0.48 -10.48 13.83
N VAL A 80 -1.23 -10.51 12.72
CA VAL A 80 -0.68 -10.82 11.40
C VAL A 80 0.30 -9.73 10.96
N ILE A 81 -0.04 -8.46 11.18
CA ILE A 81 0.85 -7.35 10.86
C ILE A 81 2.13 -7.41 11.70
N LYS A 82 2.00 -7.69 12.99
CA LYS A 82 3.14 -7.81 13.91
C LYS A 82 4.12 -8.88 13.44
N GLN A 83 3.62 -10.09 13.13
CA GLN A 83 4.41 -11.18 12.57
C GLN A 83 5.12 -10.76 11.26
N ARG A 84 4.39 -10.11 10.36
CA ARG A 84 4.95 -9.64 9.07
C ARG A 84 6.07 -8.62 9.23
N LEU A 85 5.95 -7.72 10.20
CA LEU A 85 6.96 -6.68 10.43
C LEU A 85 8.23 -7.27 11.04
N THR A 86 8.12 -8.20 12.00
CA THR A 86 9.29 -8.88 12.57
C THR A 86 10.02 -9.78 11.57
N ALA A 87 9.30 -10.27 10.55
CA ALA A 87 9.82 -11.10 9.47
C ALA A 87 10.38 -10.28 8.28
N ARG A 88 10.35 -8.94 8.35
CA ARG A 88 10.70 -8.05 7.25
C ARG A 88 12.21 -7.83 7.14
N TRP A 89 12.70 -7.89 5.91
CA TRP A 89 14.07 -7.55 5.54
C TRP A 89 14.06 -6.54 4.41
N ILE A 90 15.04 -5.66 4.37
CA ILE A 90 15.08 -4.56 3.41
C ILE A 90 16.48 -4.41 2.85
N HIS A 91 16.57 -4.24 1.54
CA HIS A 91 17.79 -3.83 0.89
C HIS A 91 17.95 -2.30 1.01
N PRO A 92 18.97 -1.77 1.72
CA PRO A 92 19.06 -0.33 2.04
C PRO A 92 19.10 0.57 0.80
N ALA A 93 19.89 0.20 -0.21
CA ALA A 93 20.14 1.06 -1.36
C ALA A 93 18.93 1.15 -2.31
N SER A 94 18.18 0.07 -2.48
CA SER A 94 17.01 0.05 -3.39
C SER A 94 15.67 0.22 -2.69
N GLY A 95 15.61 -0.02 -1.38
CA GLY A 95 14.37 -0.11 -0.64
C GLY A 95 13.52 -1.35 -0.94
N ARG A 96 14.04 -2.34 -1.70
CA ARG A 96 13.37 -3.63 -1.92
C ARG A 96 13.08 -4.30 -0.59
N VAL A 97 11.90 -4.91 -0.49
CA VAL A 97 11.40 -5.52 0.75
C VAL A 97 11.23 -7.01 0.54
N TYR A 98 11.81 -7.76 1.46
CA TYR A 98 11.71 -9.21 1.58
C TYR A 98 10.94 -9.55 2.86
N ASN A 99 10.27 -10.68 2.84
CA ASN A 99 9.67 -11.25 4.04
C ASN A 99 9.91 -12.75 4.01
N ILE A 100 10.52 -13.28 5.06
CA ILE A 100 10.97 -14.68 5.12
C ILE A 100 9.83 -15.71 4.94
N GLU A 101 8.58 -15.34 5.19
CA GLU A 101 7.42 -16.23 5.04
C GLU A 101 6.75 -16.11 3.67
N PHE A 102 6.60 -14.89 3.14
CA PHE A 102 5.77 -14.62 1.95
C PHE A 102 6.57 -14.37 0.67
N ASN A 103 7.75 -13.79 0.79
CA ASN A 103 8.64 -13.44 -0.32
C ASN A 103 10.09 -13.52 0.17
N PRO A 104 10.57 -14.73 0.51
CA PRO A 104 11.93 -14.90 1.00
C PRO A 104 12.93 -14.55 -0.12
N PRO A 105 14.09 -13.98 0.22
CA PRO A 105 15.16 -13.85 -0.76
C PRO A 105 15.63 -15.24 -1.21
N LYS A 106 16.20 -15.33 -2.42
CA LYS A 106 16.80 -16.56 -2.95
C LYS A 106 17.92 -17.06 -2.05
N THR A 107 18.63 -16.15 -1.40
CA THR A 107 19.66 -16.45 -0.41
C THR A 107 19.39 -15.65 0.86
N VAL A 108 19.38 -16.32 2.01
CA VAL A 108 19.05 -15.71 3.30
C VAL A 108 19.96 -14.52 3.57
N GLY A 109 19.36 -13.36 3.83
CA GLY A 109 20.08 -12.12 4.15
C GLY A 109 20.71 -11.40 2.95
N ILE A 110 20.42 -11.82 1.71
CA ILE A 110 21.01 -11.26 0.49
C ILE A 110 19.94 -10.77 -0.48
N ASP A 111 20.17 -9.62 -1.10
CA ASP A 111 19.29 -9.06 -2.13
C ASP A 111 19.42 -9.82 -3.47
N ASP A 112 18.29 -10.20 -4.07
CA ASP A 112 18.25 -11.07 -5.26
C ASP A 112 18.83 -10.47 -6.54
N LEU A 113 18.93 -9.13 -6.63
CA LEU A 113 19.40 -8.44 -7.84
C LEU A 113 20.84 -7.98 -7.73
N THR A 114 21.26 -7.56 -6.54
CA THR A 114 22.58 -6.94 -6.33
C THR A 114 23.54 -7.86 -5.60
N GLY A 115 23.05 -8.87 -4.87
CA GLY A 115 23.88 -9.68 -3.98
C GLY A 115 24.31 -8.96 -2.71
N GLU A 116 23.84 -7.73 -2.48
CA GLU A 116 24.17 -6.93 -1.29
C GLU A 116 23.40 -7.41 -0.03
N PRO A 117 23.92 -7.16 1.18
CA PRO A 117 23.25 -7.57 2.41
C PRO A 117 21.91 -6.89 2.64
N LEU A 118 20.94 -7.69 3.09
CA LEU A 118 19.68 -7.20 3.63
C LEU A 118 19.84 -6.82 5.10
N ILE A 119 19.08 -5.84 5.55
CA ILE A 119 19.00 -5.46 6.96
C ILE A 119 17.58 -5.55 7.48
N GLN A 120 17.44 -5.81 8.78
CA GLN A 120 16.21 -5.51 9.51
C GLN A 120 16.28 -4.09 10.05
N ARG A 121 15.15 -3.39 10.10
CA ARG A 121 15.14 -2.04 10.67
C ARG A 121 14.96 -2.09 12.18
N GLU A 122 15.51 -1.09 12.86
CA GLU A 122 15.27 -0.86 14.29
C GLU A 122 13.78 -0.71 14.63
N ASP A 123 12.97 -0.17 13.71
CA ASP A 123 11.52 -0.01 13.89
C ASP A 123 10.69 -1.29 13.70
N ASP A 124 11.33 -2.40 13.31
CA ASP A 124 10.71 -3.72 13.15
C ASP A 124 10.85 -4.60 14.41
N LYS A 125 11.49 -4.10 15.49
CA LYS A 125 11.52 -4.76 16.81
C LYS A 125 10.10 -4.83 17.42
N PRO A 126 9.73 -5.93 18.12
CA PRO A 126 8.36 -6.15 18.61
C PRO A 126 7.76 -4.98 19.40
N GLU A 127 8.53 -4.39 20.32
CA GLU A 127 8.08 -3.27 21.15
C GLU A 127 7.80 -2.01 20.33
N THR A 128 8.66 -1.74 19.34
CA THR A 128 8.54 -0.59 18.44
C THR A 128 7.36 -0.76 17.49
N VAL A 129 7.12 -1.99 17.03
CA VAL A 129 5.98 -2.34 16.17
C VAL A 129 4.66 -2.02 16.86
N ILE A 130 4.48 -2.42 18.12
CA ILE A 130 3.25 -2.16 18.88
C ILE A 130 2.96 -0.66 18.95
N LYS A 131 3.95 0.13 19.38
CA LYS A 131 3.83 1.60 19.49
C LYS A 131 3.48 2.23 18.14
N ARG A 132 4.13 1.77 17.07
CA ARG A 132 3.92 2.28 15.71
C ARG A 132 2.52 1.95 15.17
N LEU A 133 2.01 0.76 15.44
CA LEU A 133 0.68 0.34 15.02
C LEU A 133 -0.41 1.11 15.77
N LYS A 134 -0.24 1.29 17.09
CA LYS A 134 -1.16 2.11 17.89
C LYS A 134 -1.20 3.56 17.39
N ALA A 135 -0.03 4.16 17.17
CA ALA A 135 0.07 5.52 16.63
C ALA A 135 -0.56 5.63 15.22
N TYR A 136 -0.40 4.61 14.38
CA TYR A 136 -1.06 4.56 13.07
C TYR A 136 -2.59 4.53 13.21
N GLU A 137 -3.11 3.69 14.10
CA GLU A 137 -4.54 3.58 14.36
C GLU A 137 -5.12 4.91 14.84
N ASP A 138 -4.50 5.56 15.83
CA ASP A 138 -4.97 6.83 16.39
C ASP A 138 -4.97 7.96 15.35
N GLN A 139 -3.98 7.97 14.45
CA GLN A 139 -3.90 8.96 13.37
C GLN A 139 -4.91 8.69 12.26
N THR A 140 -5.08 7.43 11.87
CA THR A 140 -5.83 7.08 10.65
C THR A 140 -7.29 6.76 10.89
N LYS A 141 -7.70 6.43 12.12
CA LYS A 141 -9.11 6.19 12.45
C LYS A 141 -10.02 7.38 12.07
N PRO A 142 -9.70 8.65 12.42
CA PRO A 142 -10.50 9.79 11.98
C PRO A 142 -10.55 9.96 10.45
N VAL A 143 -9.49 9.55 9.74
CA VAL A 143 -9.42 9.62 8.27
C VAL A 143 -10.33 8.57 7.63
N LEU A 144 -10.33 7.35 8.16
CA LEU A 144 -11.22 6.28 7.71
C LEU A 144 -12.68 6.67 7.94
N GLU A 145 -13.02 7.19 9.12
CA GLU A 145 -14.37 7.68 9.42
C GLU A 145 -14.80 8.82 8.49
N TYR A 146 -13.89 9.74 8.16
CA TYR A 146 -14.15 10.81 7.20
C TYR A 146 -14.52 10.29 5.80
N TYR A 147 -13.73 9.37 5.25
CA TYR A 147 -14.01 8.79 3.93
C TYR A 147 -15.19 7.82 3.92
N GLN A 148 -15.46 7.16 5.05
CA GLN A 148 -16.66 6.35 5.24
C GLN A 148 -17.92 7.21 5.17
N LYS A 149 -17.96 8.35 5.87
CA LYS A 149 -19.09 9.30 5.82
C LYS A 149 -19.33 9.86 4.41
N LYS A 150 -18.28 9.98 3.60
CA LYS A 150 -18.37 10.38 2.19
C LYS A 150 -18.84 9.27 1.24
N GLY A 151 -18.94 8.03 1.70
CA GLY A 151 -19.35 6.89 0.86
C GLY A 151 -18.33 6.49 -0.21
N VAL A 152 -17.05 6.87 -0.03
CA VAL A 152 -15.97 6.55 -0.98
C VAL A 152 -14.98 5.52 -0.44
N LEU A 153 -15.11 5.13 0.83
CA LEU A 153 -14.26 4.12 1.48
C LEU A 153 -14.72 2.70 1.14
N GLU A 154 -13.82 1.91 0.57
CA GLU A 154 -13.97 0.49 0.33
C GLU A 154 -12.94 -0.27 1.19
N THR A 155 -13.40 -1.21 2.01
CA THR A 155 -12.52 -1.93 2.95
C THR A 155 -12.38 -3.39 2.56
N PHE A 156 -11.14 -3.83 2.37
CA PHE A 156 -10.80 -5.21 2.07
C PHE A 156 -10.11 -5.82 3.28
N SER A 157 -10.76 -6.82 3.87
CA SER A 157 -10.26 -7.51 5.07
C SER A 157 -9.62 -8.85 4.72
N GLY A 158 -8.51 -9.18 5.38
CA GLY A 158 -7.89 -10.50 5.20
C GLY A 158 -6.53 -10.62 5.88
N THR A 159 -5.99 -11.84 5.87
CA THR A 159 -4.70 -12.18 6.50
C THR A 159 -3.57 -12.39 5.51
N GLU A 160 -3.86 -12.45 4.20
CA GLU A 160 -2.91 -12.75 3.13
C GLU A 160 -3.17 -11.83 1.93
N THR A 161 -2.12 -11.17 1.45
CA THR A 161 -2.22 -10.23 0.32
C THR A 161 -2.75 -10.92 -0.95
N ASN A 162 -2.38 -12.19 -1.18
CA ASN A 162 -2.84 -12.96 -2.34
C ASN A 162 -4.35 -13.28 -2.29
N LYS A 163 -4.93 -13.39 -1.09
CA LYS A 163 -6.37 -13.59 -0.92
C LYS A 163 -7.13 -12.26 -1.00
N ILE A 164 -6.52 -11.16 -0.57
CA ILE A 164 -7.11 -9.81 -0.67
C ILE A 164 -7.12 -9.30 -2.13
N TRP A 165 -6.05 -9.58 -2.88
CA TRP A 165 -5.82 -9.01 -4.22
C TRP A 165 -6.96 -9.22 -5.23
N PRO A 166 -7.55 -10.43 -5.39
CA PRO A 166 -8.63 -10.65 -6.36
C PRO A 166 -9.83 -9.71 -6.16
N TYR A 167 -10.18 -9.40 -4.91
CA TYR A 167 -11.28 -8.50 -4.58
C TYR A 167 -10.95 -7.05 -4.92
N VAL A 168 -9.74 -6.60 -4.59
CA VAL A 168 -9.25 -5.26 -4.95
C VAL A 168 -9.22 -5.09 -6.47
N TYR A 169 -8.74 -6.11 -7.18
CA TYR A 169 -8.66 -6.13 -8.64
C TYR A 169 -10.06 -6.05 -9.27
N ALA A 170 -10.99 -6.91 -8.86
CA ALA A 170 -12.37 -6.90 -9.35
C ALA A 170 -13.05 -5.55 -9.10
N PHE A 171 -12.87 -4.97 -7.91
CA PHE A 171 -13.38 -3.64 -7.59
C PHE A 171 -12.84 -2.56 -8.56
N LEU A 172 -11.52 -2.52 -8.76
CA LEU A 172 -10.90 -1.52 -9.65
C LEU A 172 -11.26 -1.70 -11.12
N GLN A 173 -11.51 -2.94 -11.58
CA GLN A 173 -12.01 -3.20 -12.93
C GLN A 173 -13.36 -2.51 -13.20
N THR A 174 -14.19 -2.29 -12.17
CA THR A 174 -15.45 -1.55 -12.33
C THR A 174 -15.25 -0.03 -12.44
N LYS A 175 -14.07 0.48 -12.10
CA LYS A 175 -13.77 1.91 -11.96
C LYS A 175 -12.83 2.45 -13.04
N VAL A 176 -11.93 1.61 -13.54
CA VAL A 176 -10.95 1.98 -14.58
C VAL A 176 -11.44 1.42 -15.92
N PRO A 177 -11.58 2.27 -16.97
CA PRO A 177 -11.87 1.79 -18.31
C PRO A 177 -10.82 0.77 -18.76
N GLN A 178 -11.25 -0.35 -19.34
CA GLN A 178 -10.37 -1.37 -19.89
C GLN A 178 -9.60 -0.78 -21.08
N THR A 179 -8.43 -0.20 -20.84
CA THR A 179 -7.46 0.05 -21.93
C THR A 179 -6.93 -1.31 -22.35
N SER A 180 -7.34 -1.75 -23.55
CA SER A 180 -6.98 -2.99 -24.25
C SER A 180 -5.86 -3.78 -23.60
N GLN A 181 -6.24 -4.80 -22.81
CA GLN A 181 -5.29 -5.78 -22.29
C GLN A 181 -4.62 -6.46 -23.48
N LYS A 182 -3.34 -6.15 -23.73
CA LYS A 182 -2.49 -7.09 -24.45
C LYS A 182 -2.38 -8.32 -23.56
N ALA A 183 -2.96 -9.42 -24.05
CA ALA A 183 -2.78 -10.74 -23.49
C ALA A 183 -1.28 -11.02 -23.33
N SER A 184 -0.82 -11.08 -22.10
CA SER A 184 0.41 -11.78 -21.73
C SER A 184 0.08 -12.67 -20.55
N VAL A 185 -0.76 -13.67 -20.82
CA VAL A 185 -0.76 -14.92 -20.09
C VAL A 185 -0.45 -15.99 -21.12
N THR A 186 0.74 -16.55 -21.03
CA THR A 186 1.07 -17.83 -21.63
C THR A 186 2.13 -18.50 -20.77
N PRO A 187 2.13 -19.84 -20.73
CA PRO A 187 1.49 -20.69 -19.72
C PRO A 187 2.38 -20.95 -18.49
#